data_AF-M5BYQ9-F1
#
_entry.id   AF-M5BYQ9-F1
#
_cell.length_a   1.000
_cell.length_b   1.000
_cell.length_c   1.000
_cell.angle_alpha   90.00
_cell.angle_beta   90.00
_cell.angle_gamma   90.00
#
_symmetry.space_group_name_H-M   'P 1'
#
loop_
_entity.id
_entity.type
_entity.pdbx_description
1 polymer ?
#
loop_
_entity_poly.entity_id
_entity_poly.type
_entity_poly.pdbx_seq_one_letter_code
_entity_poly.pdbx_strand_id
1 'polypeptide(L)'
;MELDQPTPSATSAGDEIEGESATSSTLFFERDDVILVVDDNADMRAYVRKIFTPYLTVFEAHNGVEALSIAKSQRLNLVLCDVMMPNMDGPELLRRLREKRRTKLLPVIFVTASDDTSLFGGQADGAVDYISKPFKVKDLLARAHLQLQLGKRRVKLEEDFEVRSHELKVLTDLSPVGIFRTDAEGRLTYVNPAWYQITGFPHGQDQDEWID
;
A
#
# COMPACT_ATOMS: atom_id res chain seq x y z
N MET A 1 -7.21 70.49 36.58
CA MET A 1 -8.20 69.64 37.25
C MET A 1 -8.75 68.73 36.16
N GLU A 2 -8.35 67.47 36.23
CA GLU A 2 -8.28 66.50 35.14
C GLU A 2 -9.59 66.26 34.36
N LEU A 3 -9.40 66.06 33.05
CA LEU A 3 -10.38 65.60 32.07
C LEU A 3 -10.68 64.11 32.30
N ASP A 4 -11.95 63.79 32.51
CA ASP A 4 -12.50 62.44 32.53
C ASP A 4 -12.57 61.90 31.08
N GLN A 5 -11.58 61.10 30.69
CA GLN A 5 -11.63 60.29 29.47
C GLN A 5 -12.09 58.87 29.83
N PRO A 6 -13.07 58.30 29.12
CA PRO A 6 -13.40 56.90 29.27
C PRO A 6 -12.28 56.03 28.67
N THR A 7 -11.83 55.06 29.45
CA THR A 7 -10.94 53.97 29.02
C THR A 7 -11.68 53.04 28.04
N PRO A 8 -11.15 52.75 26.84
CA PRO A 8 -11.58 51.60 26.07
C PRO A 8 -10.74 50.39 26.49
N SER A 9 -11.33 49.49 27.28
CA SER A 9 -10.78 48.15 27.50
C SER A 9 -10.82 47.35 26.21
N ALA A 10 -9.67 46.74 25.93
CA ALA A 10 -9.36 45.99 24.73
C ALA A 10 -10.22 44.71 24.58
N THR A 11 -10.70 44.53 23.35
CA THR A 11 -10.61 43.30 22.55
C THR A 11 -11.11 41.98 23.19
N SER A 12 -12.33 41.59 22.83
CA SER A 12 -12.63 40.17 22.59
C SER A 12 -13.02 40.03 21.12
N ALA A 13 -12.07 39.49 20.33
CA ALA A 13 -12.31 39.00 18.97
C ALA A 13 -13.36 37.86 19.06
N GLY A 14 -14.44 37.85 18.27
CA GLY A 14 -14.40 37.77 16.81
C GLY A 14 -13.83 36.38 16.47
N ASP A 15 -14.64 35.32 16.55
CA ASP A 15 -15.44 34.82 15.43
C ASP A 15 -14.64 34.85 14.12
N GLU A 16 -14.05 33.70 13.77
CA GLU A 16 -13.64 33.32 12.42
C GLU A 16 -13.05 31.89 12.49
N ILE A 17 -13.95 30.90 12.40
CA ILE A 17 -13.60 29.55 11.96
C ILE A 17 -13.41 29.63 10.43
N GLU A 18 -12.30 30.22 10.00
CA GLU A 18 -11.86 30.22 8.61
C GLU A 18 -10.63 29.33 8.48
N GLY A 19 -10.83 28.07 8.06
CA GLY A 19 -9.71 27.16 7.80
C GLY A 19 -10.06 25.78 7.25
N GLU A 20 -11.33 25.38 7.24
CA GLU A 20 -11.73 24.01 6.83
C GLU A 20 -11.90 23.81 5.31
N SER A 21 -11.96 24.88 4.50
CA SER A 21 -12.35 24.74 3.09
C SER A 21 -11.21 24.42 2.10
N ALA A 22 -9.93 24.43 2.51
CA ALA A 22 -8.80 24.31 1.56
C ALA A 22 -8.18 22.89 1.46
N THR A 23 -8.54 21.95 2.34
CA THR A 23 -7.91 20.60 2.35
C THR A 23 -8.70 19.57 1.54
N SER A 24 -10.00 19.82 1.31
CA SER A 24 -10.90 18.87 0.63
C SER A 24 -10.62 18.71 -0.87
N SER A 25 -9.85 19.60 -1.50
CA SER A 25 -9.62 19.58 -2.96
C SER A 25 -8.42 18.74 -3.41
N THR A 26 -7.57 18.26 -2.49
CA THR A 26 -6.28 17.61 -2.85
C THR A 26 -6.18 16.15 -2.38
N LEU A 27 -7.07 15.70 -1.49
CA LEU A 27 -7.08 14.31 -1.01
C LEU A 27 -8.05 13.48 -1.86
N PHE A 28 -7.53 12.68 -2.79
CA PHE A 28 -8.33 11.77 -3.62
C PHE A 28 -8.48 10.42 -2.92
N PHE A 29 -9.33 10.37 -1.90
CA PHE A 29 -9.86 9.11 -1.37
C PHE A 29 -11.17 8.79 -2.09
N GLU A 30 -11.42 7.50 -2.32
CA GLU A 30 -12.65 7.02 -2.93
C GLU A 30 -13.51 6.32 -1.86
N ARG A 31 -14.84 6.31 -2.02
CA ARG A 31 -15.75 5.74 -0.99
C ARG A 31 -15.59 4.24 -0.81
N ASP A 32 -15.13 3.55 -1.85
CA ASP A 32 -14.80 2.13 -1.88
C ASP A 32 -13.40 1.83 -1.32
N ASP A 33 -12.61 2.85 -0.96
CA ASP A 33 -11.38 2.65 -0.23
C ASP A 33 -11.65 2.06 1.15
N VAL A 34 -10.83 1.08 1.50
CA VAL A 34 -10.89 0.38 2.78
C VAL A 34 -9.52 0.44 3.44
N ILE A 35 -9.45 1.05 4.62
CA ILE A 35 -8.25 1.02 5.45
C ILE A 35 -8.49 0.19 6.71
N LEU A 36 -7.41 -0.35 7.25
CA LEU A 36 -7.40 -1.01 8.56
C LEU A 36 -6.54 -0.20 9.53
N VAL A 37 -7.09 0.15 10.68
CA VAL A 37 -6.38 0.79 11.79
C VAL A 37 -6.10 -0.24 12.86
N VAL A 38 -4.83 -0.43 13.20
CA VAL A 38 -4.36 -1.40 14.19
C VAL A 38 -3.58 -0.66 15.27
N ASP A 39 -4.08 -0.67 16.49
CA ASP A 39 -3.45 -0.03 17.66
C ASP A 39 -4.07 -0.70 18.89
N ASP A 40 -3.37 -0.89 20.00
CA ASP A 40 -3.97 -1.50 21.20
C ASP A 40 -4.76 -0.49 22.04
N ASN A 41 -4.47 0.81 21.87
CA ASN A 41 -5.18 1.91 22.51
C ASN A 41 -6.51 2.24 21.79
N ALA A 42 -7.63 2.04 22.50
CA ALA A 42 -8.97 2.27 21.96
C ALA A 42 -9.24 3.74 21.57
N ASP A 43 -8.73 4.70 22.35
CA ASP A 43 -8.92 6.13 22.07
C ASP A 43 -8.16 6.55 20.82
N MET A 44 -6.94 6.03 20.62
CA MET A 44 -6.17 6.26 19.41
C MET A 44 -6.86 5.67 18.17
N ARG A 45 -7.37 4.43 18.25
CA ARG A 45 -8.13 3.82 17.15
C ARG A 45 -9.36 4.65 16.79
N ALA A 46 -10.15 5.05 17.79
CA ALA A 46 -11.35 5.87 17.59
C ALA A 46 -11.02 7.24 16.99
N TYR A 47 -9.92 7.87 17.42
CA TYR A 47 -9.44 9.13 16.89
C TYR A 47 -9.04 9.02 15.41
N VAL A 48 -8.22 8.03 15.06
CA VAL A 48 -7.80 7.79 13.67
C VAL A 48 -9.02 7.43 12.81
N ARG A 49 -9.93 6.58 13.29
CA ARG A 49 -11.16 6.26 12.57
C ARG A 49 -11.98 7.51 12.27
N LYS A 50 -12.14 8.43 13.24
CA LYS A 50 -12.88 9.68 13.05
C LYS A 50 -12.26 10.55 11.95
N ILE A 51 -10.93 10.56 11.82
CA ILE A 51 -10.20 11.28 10.77
C ILE A 51 -10.55 10.75 9.37
N PHE A 52 -10.64 9.42 9.20
CA PHE A 52 -10.76 8.79 7.87
C PHE A 52 -12.19 8.46 7.43
N THR A 53 -13.11 8.21 8.36
CA THR A 53 -14.52 7.83 8.07
C THR A 53 -15.25 8.81 7.13
N PRO A 54 -15.01 10.14 7.16
CA PRO A 54 -15.63 11.05 6.21
C PRO A 54 -15.30 10.75 4.73
N TYR A 55 -14.16 10.11 4.48
CA TYR A 55 -13.60 9.90 3.14
C TYR A 55 -13.73 8.45 2.64
N LEU A 56 -13.58 7.47 3.52
CA LEU A 56 -13.42 6.05 3.15
C LEU A 56 -13.93 5.10 4.26
N THR A 57 -13.92 3.79 3.98
CA THR A 57 -14.30 2.75 4.94
C THR A 57 -13.15 2.40 5.87
N VAL A 58 -13.40 2.40 7.17
CA VAL A 58 -12.37 2.09 8.19
C VAL A 58 -12.76 0.83 8.96
N PHE A 59 -11.87 -0.15 8.95
CA PHE A 59 -11.87 -1.26 9.91
C PHE A 59 -10.90 -0.97 11.05
N GLU A 60 -11.19 -1.51 12.23
CA GLU A 60 -10.37 -1.36 13.43
C GLU A 60 -9.94 -2.75 13.92
N ALA A 61 -8.71 -2.87 14.42
CA ALA A 61 -8.21 -4.04 15.11
C ALA A 61 -7.41 -3.65 16.35
N HIS A 62 -7.59 -4.37 17.46
CA HIS A 62 -6.90 -4.09 18.72
C HIS A 62 -5.54 -4.79 18.86
N ASN A 63 -5.19 -5.69 17.93
CA ASN A 63 -3.89 -6.36 17.87
C ASN A 63 -3.62 -6.95 16.48
N GLY A 64 -2.40 -7.43 16.25
CA GLY A 64 -2.00 -8.03 14.98
C GLY A 64 -2.74 -9.33 14.60
N VAL A 65 -3.24 -10.11 15.56
CA VAL A 65 -4.00 -11.34 15.27
C VAL A 65 -5.37 -11.00 14.66
N GLU A 66 -6.08 -10.05 15.24
CA GLU A 66 -7.34 -9.55 14.69
C GLU A 66 -7.11 -8.88 13.34
N ALA A 67 -6.05 -8.07 13.21
CA ALA A 67 -5.68 -7.43 11.95
C ALA A 67 -5.49 -8.45 10.81
N LEU A 68 -4.82 -9.59 11.08
CA LEU A 68 -4.69 -10.68 10.11
C LEU A 68 -6.02 -11.35 9.76
N SER A 69 -6.94 -11.48 10.73
CA SER A 69 -8.28 -12.02 10.48
C SER A 69 -9.07 -11.10 9.54
N ILE A 70 -9.01 -9.79 9.77
CA ILE A 70 -9.64 -8.79 8.92
C ILE A 70 -9.00 -8.78 7.53
N ALA A 71 -7.67 -8.78 7.43
CA ALA A 71 -6.96 -8.78 6.14
C ALA A 71 -7.27 -10.01 5.27
N LYS A 72 -7.60 -11.15 5.89
CA LYS A 72 -8.05 -12.36 5.19
C LYS A 72 -9.46 -12.22 4.60
N SER A 73 -10.37 -11.55 5.29
CA SER A 73 -11.77 -11.41 4.88
C SER A 73 -12.00 -10.19 3.99
N GLN A 74 -11.34 -9.07 4.26
CA GLN A 74 -11.55 -7.78 3.61
C GLN A 74 -10.42 -7.42 2.62
N ARG A 75 -10.77 -6.89 1.44
CA ARG A 75 -9.78 -6.34 0.50
C ARG A 75 -9.39 -4.94 0.97
N LEU A 76 -8.29 -4.87 1.70
CA LEU A 76 -7.76 -3.62 2.24
C LEU A 76 -6.92 -2.89 1.17
N ASN A 77 -6.92 -1.56 1.24
CA ASN A 77 -6.10 -0.68 0.41
C ASN A 77 -4.91 -0.09 1.19
N LEU A 78 -4.99 -0.03 2.52
CA LEU A 78 -3.94 0.51 3.40
C LEU A 78 -4.10 -0.04 4.82
N VAL A 79 -2.98 -0.25 5.52
CA VAL A 79 -2.96 -0.52 6.97
C VAL A 79 -2.23 0.63 7.68
N LEU A 80 -2.86 1.18 8.72
CA LEU A 80 -2.22 2.04 9.72
C LEU A 80 -1.98 1.18 10.95
N CYS A 81 -0.73 1.02 11.39
CA CYS A 81 -0.39 0.07 12.45
C CYS A 81 0.50 0.69 13.51
N ASP A 82 0.15 0.56 14.79
CA ASP A 82 1.12 0.78 15.87
C ASP A 82 2.25 -0.26 15.78
N VAL A 83 3.44 0.17 16.13
CA VAL A 83 4.63 -0.68 16.18
C VAL A 83 4.59 -1.57 17.41
N MET A 84 4.23 -1.00 18.56
CA MET A 84 4.32 -1.67 19.84
C MET A 84 2.93 -2.10 20.28
N MET A 85 2.63 -3.39 20.16
CA MET A 85 1.36 -3.98 20.57
C MET A 85 1.58 -5.30 21.31
N PRO A 86 0.70 -5.68 22.27
CA PRO A 86 0.77 -6.97 22.93
C PRO A 86 0.48 -8.12 21.94
N ASN A 87 1.09 -9.27 22.22
CA ASN A 87 0.99 -10.54 21.46
C ASN A 87 1.66 -10.53 20.07
N MET A 88 1.45 -9.49 19.27
CA MET A 88 2.04 -9.35 17.93
C MET A 88 2.32 -7.88 17.65
N ASP A 89 3.59 -7.56 17.44
CA ASP A 89 4.04 -6.22 17.08
C ASP A 89 3.79 -5.91 15.60
N GLY A 90 3.93 -4.63 15.24
CA GLY A 90 3.75 -4.15 13.88
C GLY A 90 4.66 -4.85 12.85
N PRO A 91 5.97 -5.00 13.10
CA PRO A 91 6.88 -5.73 12.21
C PRO A 91 6.49 -7.20 11.96
N GLU A 92 6.09 -7.95 12.99
CA GLU A 92 5.62 -9.33 12.82
C GLU A 92 4.30 -9.39 12.03
N LEU A 93 3.38 -8.43 12.25
CA LEU A 93 2.17 -8.30 11.43
C LEU A 93 2.53 -8.08 9.96
N LEU A 94 3.45 -7.15 9.67
CA LEU A 94 3.93 -6.88 8.32
C LEU A 94 4.51 -8.13 7.67
N ARG A 95 5.39 -8.86 8.37
CA ARG A 95 5.98 -10.11 7.88
C ARG A 95 4.91 -11.10 7.45
N ARG A 96 3.87 -11.31 8.28
CA ARG A 96 2.76 -12.21 7.98
C ARG A 96 1.85 -11.72 6.85
N LEU A 97 1.67 -10.41 6.71
CA LEU A 97 0.97 -9.83 5.56
C LEU A 97 1.75 -10.07 4.25
N ARG A 98 3.08 -10.03 4.29
CA ARG A 98 3.93 -10.29 3.11
C ARG A 98 3.98 -11.75 2.66
N GLU A 99 3.67 -12.69 3.56
CA GLU A 99 3.60 -14.13 3.23
C GLU A 99 2.41 -14.51 2.33
N LYS A 100 1.38 -13.66 2.21
CA LYS A 100 0.18 -13.96 1.41
C LYS A 100 0.16 -13.11 0.15
N ARG A 101 -0.03 -13.73 -1.02
CA ARG A 101 -0.09 -13.00 -2.31
C ARG A 101 -1.05 -11.81 -2.28
N ARG A 102 -2.26 -11.99 -1.73
CA ARG A 102 -3.29 -10.95 -1.65
C ARG A 102 -2.89 -9.70 -0.86
N THR A 103 -2.04 -9.85 0.16
CA THR A 103 -1.63 -8.75 1.06
C THR A 103 -0.16 -8.38 0.89
N LYS A 104 0.56 -9.04 -0.02
CA LYS A 104 1.99 -8.81 -0.25
C LYS A 104 2.27 -7.38 -0.70
N LEU A 105 1.38 -6.78 -1.50
CA LEU A 105 1.51 -5.41 -1.99
C LEU A 105 0.76 -4.38 -1.15
N LEU A 106 0.10 -4.80 -0.06
CA LEU A 106 -0.70 -3.92 0.78
C LEU A 106 0.21 -2.88 1.45
N PRO A 107 0.02 -1.57 1.20
CA PRO A 107 0.83 -0.56 1.87
C PRO A 107 0.53 -0.54 3.37
N VAL A 108 1.57 -0.31 4.16
CA VAL A 108 1.51 -0.22 5.63
C VAL A 108 2.19 1.07 6.06
N ILE A 109 1.51 1.85 6.89
CA ILE A 109 2.08 3.01 7.59
C ILE A 109 2.20 2.65 9.07
N PHE A 110 3.42 2.67 9.59
CA PHE A 110 3.67 2.50 11.01
C PHE A 110 3.44 3.82 11.76
N VAL A 111 2.68 3.75 12.84
CA VAL A 111 2.40 4.88 13.74
C VAL A 111 3.16 4.63 15.04
N THR A 112 4.30 5.28 15.22
CA THR A 112 5.28 4.95 16.28
C THR A 112 5.45 6.08 17.30
N ALA A 113 5.63 5.78 18.58
CA ALA A 113 6.05 6.78 19.58
C ALA A 113 7.58 7.01 19.60
N SER A 114 8.35 6.16 18.90
CA SER A 114 9.81 6.24 18.82
C SER A 114 10.24 6.74 17.45
N ASP A 115 11.18 7.69 17.44
CA ASP A 115 11.89 8.12 16.22
C ASP A 115 12.96 7.09 15.77
N ASP A 116 13.13 6.01 16.54
CA ASP A 116 14.10 4.96 16.22
C ASP A 116 13.61 4.10 15.05
N THR A 117 14.06 4.47 13.86
CA THR A 117 13.74 3.75 12.62
C THR A 117 14.47 2.41 12.49
N SER A 118 15.41 2.11 13.39
CA SER A 118 16.16 0.84 13.39
C SER A 118 15.27 -0.37 13.72
N LEU A 119 14.17 -0.15 14.46
CA LEU A 119 13.15 -1.17 14.77
C LEU A 119 12.45 -1.72 13.51
N PHE A 120 12.54 -1.00 12.38
CA PHE A 120 11.92 -1.38 11.11
C PHE A 120 12.87 -2.15 10.18
N GLY A 121 14.05 -2.51 10.68
CA GLY A 121 14.88 -3.60 10.15
C GLY A 121 15.15 -3.53 8.65
N GLY A 122 15.66 -2.40 8.13
CA GLY A 122 16.25 -2.30 6.78
C GLY A 122 15.35 -2.72 5.62
N GLN A 123 14.05 -2.96 5.86
CA GLN A 123 13.12 -3.47 4.88
C GLN A 123 12.63 -2.27 4.07
N ALA A 124 13.48 -1.84 3.13
CA ALA A 124 13.16 -0.89 2.08
C ALA A 124 12.17 -1.52 1.07
N ASP A 125 11.11 -2.13 1.58
CA ASP A 125 9.96 -2.51 0.79
C ASP A 125 9.17 -1.23 0.55
N GLY A 126 9.09 -0.78 -0.70
CA GLY A 126 8.48 0.51 -1.05
C GLY A 126 6.99 0.63 -0.66
N ALA A 127 6.40 -0.39 -0.06
CA ALA A 127 5.07 -0.44 0.51
C ALA A 127 5.03 -0.18 2.03
N VAL A 128 6.10 0.35 2.63
CA VAL A 128 6.17 0.71 4.05
C VAL A 128 6.53 2.18 4.21
N ASP A 129 5.78 2.90 5.05
CA ASP A 129 6.06 4.27 5.49
C ASP A 129 5.83 4.39 7.00
N TYR A 130 6.22 5.50 7.61
CA TYR A 130 6.13 5.72 9.04
C TYR A 130 5.72 7.15 9.40
N ILE A 131 5.07 7.29 10.56
CA ILE A 131 4.69 8.56 11.16
C ILE A 131 4.87 8.49 12.68
N SER A 132 5.55 9.48 13.26
CA SER A 132 5.77 9.54 14.70
C SER A 132 4.60 10.19 15.45
N LYS A 133 4.30 9.68 16.65
CA LYS A 133 3.34 10.22 17.62
C LYS A 133 4.07 11.29 18.46
N PRO A 134 3.48 12.48 18.72
CA PRO A 134 2.20 12.95 18.20
C PRO A 134 2.28 13.41 16.73
N PHE A 135 1.27 13.09 15.93
CA PHE A 135 1.20 13.47 14.52
C PHE A 135 0.15 14.55 14.25
N LYS A 136 0.37 15.35 13.21
CA LYS A 136 -0.66 16.27 12.68
C LYS A 136 -1.60 15.50 11.76
N VAL A 137 -2.91 15.79 11.87
CA VAL A 137 -3.95 15.17 11.02
C VAL A 137 -3.64 15.35 9.53
N LYS A 138 -3.19 16.54 9.13
CA LYS A 138 -2.83 16.84 7.73
C LYS A 138 -1.71 15.94 7.21
N ASP A 139 -0.71 15.67 8.04
CA ASP A 139 0.44 14.82 7.65
C ASP A 139 0.02 13.37 7.51
N LEU A 140 -0.81 12.87 8.44
CA LEU A 140 -1.37 11.51 8.37
C LEU A 140 -2.25 11.32 7.12
N LEU A 141 -3.14 12.28 6.83
CA LEU A 141 -4.00 12.23 5.65
C LEU A 141 -3.18 12.25 4.35
N ALA A 142 -2.18 13.13 4.25
CA ALA A 142 -1.34 13.23 3.06
C ALA A 142 -0.54 11.95 2.80
N ARG A 143 0.05 11.36 3.85
CA ARG A 143 0.79 10.08 3.74
C ARG A 143 -0.13 8.93 3.39
N ALA A 144 -1.28 8.81 4.07
CA ALA A 144 -2.26 7.78 3.78
C ALA A 144 -2.78 7.88 2.34
N HIS A 145 -3.06 9.09 1.86
CA HIS A 145 -3.46 9.34 0.48
C HIS A 145 -2.39 8.86 -0.50
N LEU A 146 -1.13 9.28 -0.33
CA LEU A 146 -0.04 8.88 -1.21
C LEU A 146 0.16 7.36 -1.22
N GLN A 147 0.24 6.73 -0.06
CA GLN A 147 0.50 5.29 0.06
C GLN A 147 -0.64 4.46 -0.51
N LEU A 148 -1.89 4.86 -0.27
CA LEU A 148 -3.06 4.20 -0.84
C LEU A 148 -3.05 4.27 -2.37
N GLN A 149 -2.74 5.44 -2.95
CA GLN A 149 -2.67 5.61 -4.40
C GLN A 149 -1.53 4.79 -5.02
N LEU A 150 -0.36 4.75 -4.38
CA LEU A 150 0.75 3.90 -4.80
C LEU A 150 0.39 2.41 -4.71
N GLY A 151 -0.31 1.99 -3.65
CA GLY A 151 -0.82 0.63 -3.47
C GLY A 151 -1.78 0.22 -4.58
N LYS A 152 -2.78 1.06 -4.89
CA LYS A 152 -3.71 0.84 -6.02
C LYS A 152 -3.00 0.69 -7.35
N ARG A 153 -2.04 1.58 -7.65
CA ARG A 153 -1.25 1.53 -8.89
C ARG A 153 -0.43 0.25 -8.99
N ARG A 154 0.17 -0.22 -7.90
CA ARG A 154 0.94 -1.47 -7.88
C ARG A 154 0.07 -2.67 -8.18
N VAL A 155 -1.09 -2.77 -7.52
CA VAL A 155 -2.04 -3.86 -7.76
C VAL A 155 -2.53 -3.84 -9.21
N LYS A 156 -2.89 -2.66 -9.74
CA LYS A 156 -3.30 -2.52 -11.13
C LYS A 156 -2.21 -2.93 -12.12
N LEU A 157 -0.97 -2.52 -11.89
CA LEU A 157 0.16 -2.91 -12.74
C LEU A 157 0.40 -4.42 -12.72
N GLU A 158 0.25 -5.08 -11.57
CA GLU A 158 0.37 -6.53 -11.47
C GLU A 158 -0.77 -7.24 -12.21
N GLU A 159 -2.02 -6.77 -12.06
CA GLU A 159 -3.18 -7.29 -12.78
C GLU A 159 -3.03 -7.10 -14.31
N ASP A 160 -2.66 -5.90 -14.77
CA ASP A 160 -2.46 -5.60 -16.19
C ASP A 160 -1.31 -6.44 -16.79
N PHE A 161 -0.23 -6.63 -16.03
CA PHE A 161 0.91 -7.46 -16.45
C PHE A 161 0.51 -8.93 -16.59
N GLU A 162 -0.22 -9.49 -15.63
CA GLU A 162 -0.70 -10.87 -15.68
C GLU A 162 -1.65 -11.11 -16.87
N VAL A 163 -2.60 -10.20 -17.10
CA VAL A 163 -3.51 -10.27 -18.26
C VAL A 163 -2.72 -10.25 -19.56
N ARG A 164 -1.78 -9.32 -19.70
CA ARG A 164 -0.98 -9.19 -20.93
C ARG A 164 -0.05 -10.38 -21.16
N SER A 165 0.56 -10.89 -20.10
CA SER A 165 1.41 -12.08 -20.12
C SER A 165 0.63 -13.31 -20.58
N HIS A 166 -0.58 -13.49 -20.06
CA HIS A 166 -1.47 -14.58 -20.47
C HIS A 166 -1.88 -14.48 -21.95
N GLU A 167 -2.29 -13.29 -22.40
CA GLU A 167 -2.67 -13.05 -23.79
C GLU A 167 -1.52 -13.37 -24.77
N LEU A 168 -0.31 -12.88 -24.48
CA LEU A 168 0.87 -13.16 -25.29
C LEU A 168 1.15 -14.66 -25.36
N LYS A 169 1.07 -15.36 -24.23
CA LYS A 169 1.28 -16.81 -24.18
C LYS A 169 0.28 -17.57 -25.06
N VAL A 170 -1.01 -17.21 -25.01
CA VAL A 170 -2.04 -17.86 -25.83
C VAL A 170 -1.79 -17.64 -27.32
N LEU A 171 -1.43 -16.42 -27.72
CA LEU A 171 -1.11 -16.10 -29.10
C LEU A 171 0.10 -16.88 -29.62
N THR A 172 1.16 -16.98 -28.80
CA THR A 172 2.34 -17.74 -29.18
C THR A 172 2.10 -19.24 -29.22
N ASP A 173 1.28 -19.77 -28.31
CA ASP A 173 0.99 -21.21 -28.21
C ASP A 173 0.13 -21.70 -29.39
N LEU A 174 -0.78 -20.86 -29.89
CA LEU A 174 -1.65 -21.17 -31.02
C LEU A 174 -1.05 -20.75 -32.37
N SER A 175 0.10 -20.08 -32.37
CA SER A 175 0.77 -19.66 -33.59
C SER A 175 1.23 -20.87 -34.40
N PRO A 176 0.94 -20.95 -35.71
CA PRO A 176 1.39 -22.04 -36.57
C PRO A 176 2.87 -21.93 -36.96
N VAL A 177 3.54 -20.82 -36.63
CA VAL A 177 4.97 -20.63 -36.87
C VAL A 177 5.79 -20.94 -35.61
N GLY A 178 6.97 -21.54 -35.80
CA GLY A 178 7.93 -21.76 -34.73
C GLY A 178 8.52 -20.43 -34.26
N ILE A 179 8.22 -20.05 -33.02
CA ILE A 179 8.74 -18.85 -32.36
C ILE A 179 9.75 -19.30 -31.32
N PHE A 180 10.95 -18.71 -31.37
CA PHE A 180 11.99 -18.92 -30.38
C PHE A 180 12.71 -17.61 -30.04
N ARG A 181 13.37 -17.57 -28.88
CA ARG A 181 14.18 -16.42 -28.44
C ARG A 181 15.49 -16.92 -27.85
N THR A 182 16.59 -16.27 -28.18
CA THR A 182 17.91 -16.54 -27.60
C THR A 182 18.37 -15.42 -26.67
N ASP A 183 19.32 -15.72 -25.79
CA ASP A 183 20.13 -14.69 -25.14
C ASP A 183 21.29 -14.21 -26.05
N ALA A 184 22.20 -13.40 -25.50
CA ALA A 184 23.34 -12.86 -26.23
C ALA A 184 24.40 -13.93 -26.58
N GLU A 185 24.40 -15.07 -25.88
CA GLU A 185 25.29 -16.20 -26.13
C GLU A 185 24.67 -17.26 -27.06
N GLY A 186 23.43 -17.04 -27.54
CA GLY A 186 22.74 -17.95 -28.46
C GLY A 186 21.91 -19.03 -27.77
N ARG A 187 21.86 -19.09 -26.44
CA ARG A 187 21.09 -20.12 -25.72
C ARG A 187 19.60 -19.87 -25.83
N LEU A 188 18.81 -20.93 -26.03
CA LEU A 188 17.36 -20.82 -26.17
C LEU A 188 16.71 -20.45 -24.83
N THR A 189 16.13 -19.25 -24.76
CA THR A 189 15.42 -18.73 -23.58
C THR A 189 13.90 -18.91 -23.65
N TYR A 190 13.38 -19.19 -24.84
CA TYR A 190 11.96 -19.42 -25.08
C TYR A 190 11.76 -20.14 -26.41
N VAL A 191 10.82 -21.09 -26.43
CA VAL A 191 10.30 -21.75 -27.64
C VAL A 191 8.81 -21.99 -27.48
N ASN A 192 8.03 -21.84 -28.54
CA ASN A 192 6.60 -22.16 -28.54
C ASN A 192 6.35 -23.63 -29.00
N PRO A 193 5.14 -24.17 -28.82
CA PRO A 193 4.81 -25.55 -29.22
C PRO A 193 5.02 -25.83 -30.71
N ALA A 194 4.70 -24.89 -31.60
CA ALA A 194 4.90 -25.08 -33.04
C ALA A 194 6.37 -25.25 -33.42
N TRP A 195 7.30 -24.63 -32.69
CA TRP A 195 8.74 -24.84 -32.91
C TRP A 195 9.12 -26.31 -32.75
N TYR A 196 8.69 -26.97 -31.67
CA TYR A 196 8.94 -28.41 -31.48
C TYR A 196 8.32 -29.28 -32.57
N GLN A 197 7.11 -28.93 -33.02
CA GLN A 197 6.44 -29.66 -34.10
C GLN A 197 7.19 -29.53 -35.43
N ILE A 198 7.74 -28.36 -35.71
CA ILE A 198 8.47 -28.06 -36.96
C ILE A 198 9.88 -28.64 -36.93
N THR A 199 10.62 -28.47 -35.83
CA THR A 199 12.01 -28.93 -35.73
C THR A 199 12.12 -30.41 -35.38
N GLY A 200 11.06 -31.00 -34.82
CA GLY A 200 11.06 -32.39 -34.34
C GLY A 200 11.91 -32.59 -33.09
N PHE A 201 12.35 -31.51 -32.44
CA PHE A 201 13.21 -31.58 -31.26
C PHE A 201 12.45 -32.20 -30.07
N PRO A 202 13.04 -33.11 -29.28
CA PRO A 202 12.34 -33.75 -28.16
C PRO A 202 12.03 -32.75 -27.04
N HIS A 203 10.82 -32.84 -26.48
CA HIS A 203 10.48 -32.11 -25.26
C HIS A 203 11.36 -32.58 -24.09
N GLY A 204 12.07 -31.65 -23.44
CA GLY A 204 12.82 -31.92 -22.20
C GLY A 204 14.30 -32.31 -22.36
N GLN A 205 14.86 -32.23 -23.57
CA GLN A 205 16.32 -32.18 -23.77
C GLN A 205 16.83 -30.74 -23.66
N ASP A 206 18.11 -30.60 -23.29
CA ASP A 206 18.75 -29.30 -23.21
C ASP A 206 18.77 -28.66 -24.60
N GLN A 207 18.16 -27.47 -24.71
CA GLN A 207 17.88 -26.82 -25.98
C GLN A 207 19.12 -26.08 -26.55
N ASP A 208 20.20 -26.08 -25.79
CA ASP A 208 21.45 -25.38 -26.11
C ASP A 208 22.22 -26.01 -27.28
N GLU A 209 21.91 -27.26 -27.67
CA GLU A 209 22.58 -27.95 -28.79
C GLU A 209 21.96 -27.70 -30.17
N TRP A 210 20.92 -26.86 -30.31
CA TRP A 210 20.23 -26.68 -31.60
C TRP A 210 20.92 -25.69 -32.56
N ILE A 211 21.76 -24.76 -32.06
CA ILE A 211 22.36 -23.71 -32.89
C ILE A 211 23.77 -24.07 -33.42
N ASP A 212 24.32 -25.22 -33.01
CA ASP A 212 25.57 -25.77 -33.56
C ASP A 212 25.35 -26.56 -34.86
#